data_AF-A0A2D9C5L0-F1
#
_entry.id   AF-A0A2D9C5L0-F1
#
_cell.length_a   1.000
_cell.length_b   1.000
_cell.length_c   1.000
_cell.angle_alpha   90.00
_cell.angle_beta   90.00
_cell.angle_gamma   90.00
#
_symmetry.space_group_name_H-M   'P 1'
#
loop_
_entity.id
_entity.type
_entity.pdbx_description
1 polymer ?
#
loop_
_entity_poly.entity_id
_entity_poly.type
_entity_poly.pdbx_seq_one_letter_code
_entity_poly.pdbx_strand_id
1 'polypeptide(L)'
;MSKITDPKMNPYYIGKDSHCYTVYEVVTPQAKYLEKGSEGKDYEKPVAHYSNFSKALERVMKEKLNSGGGDFESIKDYIDEWNKIKDELSEILNYNKL
;
A
#
# COMPACT_ATOMS: atom_id res chain seq x y z
N MET A 1 14.51 -11.85 -4.10
CA MET A 1 13.52 -10.94 -3.49
C MET A 1 12.38 -11.74 -2.86
N SER A 2 12.09 -11.51 -1.58
CA SER A 2 10.91 -12.06 -0.90
C SER A 2 9.78 -11.03 -0.91
N LYS A 3 8.52 -11.46 -0.93
CA LYS A 3 7.36 -10.56 -0.82
C LYS A 3 6.78 -10.61 0.59
N ILE A 4 6.44 -9.44 1.12
CA ILE A 4 5.73 -9.24 2.38
C ILE A 4 4.36 -8.67 1.98
N THR A 5 3.31 -9.47 2.18
CA THR A 5 1.94 -9.19 1.75
C THR A 5 0.99 -9.29 2.94
N ASP A 6 -0.03 -8.44 2.97
CA ASP A 6 -1.12 -8.52 3.95
C ASP A 6 -2.41 -7.99 3.31
N PRO A 7 -3.58 -8.60 3.57
CA PRO A 7 -4.86 -8.12 3.05
C PRO A 7 -5.13 -6.63 3.36
N LYS A 8 -4.73 -6.15 4.54
CA LYS A 8 -4.86 -4.73 4.93
C LYS A 8 -3.93 -3.82 4.12
N MET A 9 -2.85 -4.34 3.54
CA MET A 9 -1.96 -3.56 2.68
C MET A 9 -2.45 -3.45 1.23
N ASN A 10 -3.41 -4.26 0.79
CA ASN A 10 -3.95 -4.22 -0.57
C ASN A 10 -4.39 -2.79 -0.98
N PRO A 11 -4.08 -2.30 -2.20
CA PRO A 11 -3.39 -2.96 -3.33
C PRO A 11 -1.86 -3.00 -3.28
N TYR A 12 -1.25 -2.72 -2.12
CA TYR A 12 0.21 -2.61 -1.97
C TYR A 12 0.84 -3.85 -1.32
N TYR A 13 2.11 -4.08 -1.62
CA TYR A 13 2.96 -5.04 -0.90
C TYR A 13 4.41 -4.52 -0.82
N ILE A 14 5.23 -5.15 0.04
CA ILE A 14 6.64 -4.79 0.20
C ILE A 14 7.52 -5.93 -0.30
N GLY A 15 8.35 -5.67 -1.30
CA GLY A 15 9.43 -6.55 -1.72
C GLY A 15 10.66 -6.34 -0.86
N LYS A 16 11.22 -7.40 -0.29
CA LYS A 16 12.48 -7.39 0.48
C LYS A 16 13.60 -7.99 -0.37
N ASP A 17 14.62 -7.20 -0.62
CA ASP A 17 15.88 -7.65 -1.20
C ASP A 17 16.98 -7.71 -0.13
N SER A 18 18.21 -8.02 -0.52
CA SER A 18 19.39 -8.05 0.36
C SER A 18 19.73 -6.68 0.94
N HIS A 19 19.37 -5.60 0.23
CA HIS A 19 19.81 -4.24 0.57
C HIS A 19 18.67 -3.26 0.90
N CYS A 20 17.44 -3.55 0.47
CA CYS A 20 16.33 -2.60 0.59
C CYS A 20 14.95 -3.26 0.63
N TYR A 21 13.97 -2.43 0.97
CA TYR A 21 12.55 -2.70 0.94
C TYR A 21 11.93 -1.84 -0.15
N THR A 22 11.26 -2.45 -1.11
CA THR A 22 10.59 -1.76 -2.21
C THR A 22 9.09 -1.87 -2.02
N VAL A 23 8.39 -0.75 -1.98
CA VAL A 23 6.92 -0.71 -1.97
C VAL A 23 6.44 -0.86 -3.40
N TYR A 24 5.54 -1.80 -3.64
CA TYR A 24 4.90 -2.02 -4.92
C TYR A 24 3.39 -1.82 -4.80
N GLU A 25 2.79 -1.28 -5.85
CA GLU A 25 1.35 -1.20 -6.08
C GLU A 25 0.97 -2.24 -7.12
N VAL A 26 -0.02 -3.06 -6.84
CA VAL A 26 -0.63 -3.96 -7.82
C VAL A 26 -1.73 -3.17 -8.54
N VAL A 27 -1.54 -2.94 -9.83
CA VAL A 27 -2.48 -2.16 -10.64
C VAL A 27 -3.24 -3.09 -11.57
N THR A 28 -4.56 -3.08 -11.45
CA THR A 28 -5.47 -3.72 -12.42
C THR A 28 -5.81 -2.72 -13.52
N PRO A 29 -5.49 -3.03 -14.80
CA PRO A 29 -5.81 -2.15 -15.92
C PRO A 29 -7.31 -1.86 -16.04
N GLN A 30 -7.65 -0.62 -16.38
CA GLN A 30 -9.05 -0.25 -16.59
C GLN A 30 -9.55 -0.80 -17.93
N ALA A 31 -10.75 -1.39 -17.95
CA ALA A 31 -11.35 -2.01 -19.13
C ALA A 31 -11.39 -1.12 -20.38
N LYS A 32 -11.52 0.20 -20.21
CA LYS A 32 -11.52 1.16 -21.32
C LYS A 32 -10.20 1.27 -22.09
N TYR A 33 -9.09 0.82 -21.50
CA TYR A 33 -7.76 0.83 -22.11
C TYR A 33 -7.34 -0.56 -22.59
N LEU A 34 -8.22 -1.55 -22.49
CA LEU A 34 -7.98 -2.91 -22.92
C LEU A 34 -8.59 -3.17 -24.29
N GLU A 35 -8.01 -4.14 -24.99
CA GLU A 35 -8.63 -4.68 -26.19
C GLU A 35 -9.99 -5.30 -25.86
N LYS A 36 -10.94 -5.16 -26.78
CA LYS A 36 -12.32 -5.64 -26.56
C LYS A 36 -12.32 -7.16 -26.34
N GLY A 37 -12.74 -7.58 -25.14
CA GLY A 37 -12.75 -8.99 -24.72
C GLY A 37 -11.51 -9.42 -23.93
N SER A 38 -10.57 -8.51 -23.65
CA SER A 38 -9.45 -8.75 -22.74
C SER A 38 -9.80 -8.33 -21.32
N GLU A 39 -9.48 -9.18 -20.35
CA GLU A 39 -9.61 -8.88 -18.92
C GLU A 39 -8.43 -8.04 -18.39
N GLY A 40 -7.38 -7.88 -19.21
CA GLY A 40 -6.15 -7.20 -18.79
C GLY A 40 -5.33 -8.09 -17.87
N LYS A 41 -4.11 -7.66 -17.57
CA LYS A 41 -3.22 -8.37 -16.65
C LYS A 41 -2.74 -7.42 -15.57
N ASP A 42 -2.92 -7.82 -14.32
CA ASP A 42 -2.35 -7.10 -13.19
C ASP A 42 -0.84 -6.97 -13.37
N TYR A 43 -0.33 -5.78 -13.05
CA TYR A 43 1.10 -5.51 -13.10
C TYR A 43 1.56 -4.83 -11.81
N GLU A 44 2.83 -5.07 -11.50
CA GLU A 44 3.47 -4.56 -10.29
C GLU A 44 4.18 -3.26 -10.63
N LYS A 45 3.78 -2.17 -9.99
CA LYS A 45 4.36 -0.84 -10.16
C LYS A 45 5.21 -0.50 -8.93
N PRO A 46 6.54 -0.35 -9.05
CA PRO A 46 7.37 0.10 -7.95
C PRO A 46 7.03 1.55 -7.60
N VAL A 47 6.76 1.80 -6.32
CA VAL A 47 6.39 3.12 -5.80
C VAL A 47 7.61 3.83 -5.23
N ALA A 48 8.37 3.15 -4.36
CA ALA A 48 9.55 3.71 -3.71
C ALA A 48 10.43 2.61 -3.07
N HIS A 49 11.71 2.95 -2.87
CA HIS A 49 12.70 2.09 -2.22
C HIS A 49 13.14 2.68 -0.87
N TYR A 50 13.32 1.83 0.13
CA TYR A 50 13.68 2.21 1.49
C TYR A 50 14.76 1.29 2.07
N SER A 51 15.61 1.83 2.93
CA SER A 51 16.65 1.05 3.64
C SER A 51 16.11 0.26 4.83
N ASN A 52 14.92 0.57 5.32
CA ASN A 52 14.30 -0.10 6.46
C ASN A 52 12.81 -0.38 6.24
N PHE A 53 12.33 -1.44 6.89
CA PHE A 53 10.96 -1.93 6.75
C PHE A 53 9.93 -0.92 7.26
N SER A 54 10.19 -0.26 8.40
CA SER A 54 9.25 0.69 8.99
C SER A 54 8.92 1.85 8.07
N LYS A 55 9.90 2.37 7.31
CA LYS A 55 9.68 3.44 6.33
C LYS A 55 8.94 2.95 5.08
N ALA A 56 9.19 1.73 4.65
CA ALA A 56 8.39 1.11 3.59
C ALA A 56 6.93 0.92 4.01
N LEU A 57 6.70 0.48 5.25
CA LEU A 57 5.35 0.34 5.80
C LEU A 57 4.66 1.70 5.96
N GLU A 58 5.34 2.72 6.48
CA GLU A 58 4.84 4.10 6.55
C GLU A 58 4.41 4.62 5.17
N ARG A 59 5.17 4.29 4.12
CA ARG A 59 4.83 4.65 2.74
C ARG A 59 3.55 3.96 2.26
N VAL A 60 3.37 2.68 2.56
CA VAL A 60 2.11 1.97 2.26
C VAL A 60 0.92 2.68 2.91
N MET A 61 1.05 3.14 4.17
CA MET A 61 -0.03 3.89 4.85
C MET A 61 -0.38 5.17 4.10
N LYS A 62 0.63 5.94 3.69
CA LYS A 62 0.44 7.19 2.94
C LYS A 62 -0.24 6.94 1.60
N GLU A 63 0.16 5.89 0.88
CA GLU A 63 -0.45 5.57 -0.40
C GLU A 63 -1.89 5.07 -0.25
N LYS A 64 -2.20 4.30 0.79
CA LYS A 64 -3.60 3.96 1.13
C LYS A 64 -4.43 5.20 1.43
N LEU A 65 -3.90 6.16 2.19
CA LEU A 65 -4.60 7.42 2.47
C LEU A 65 -4.85 8.21 1.18
N ASN A 66 -3.84 8.32 0.31
CA ASN A 66 -3.93 9.06 -0.94
C ASN A 66 -4.86 8.40 -1.98
N SER A 67 -4.95 7.06 -1.98
CA SER A 67 -5.78 6.31 -2.94
C SER A 67 -7.23 6.13 -2.47
N GLY A 68 -7.47 6.06 -1.16
CA GLY A 68 -8.81 5.86 -0.58
C GLY A 68 -9.50 7.11 -0.02
N GLY A 69 -8.74 8.16 0.30
CA GLY A 69 -9.21 9.29 1.10
C GLY A 69 -10.03 10.36 0.38
N GLY A 70 -10.05 10.37 -0.95
CA GLY A 70 -10.70 11.45 -1.71
C GLY A 70 -10.15 12.84 -1.35
N ASP A 71 -10.91 13.87 -1.69
CA ASP A 71 -10.63 15.23 -1.24
C ASP A 71 -11.09 15.39 0.22
N PHE A 72 -10.21 15.92 1.07
CA PHE A 72 -10.53 16.20 2.46
C PHE A 72 -10.96 17.67 2.62
N GLU A 73 -12.10 17.89 3.28
CA GLU A 73 -12.63 19.25 3.50
C GLU A 73 -11.94 19.97 4.68
N SER A 74 -11.23 19.23 5.54
CA SER A 74 -10.47 19.80 6.65
C SER A 74 -9.21 18.99 7.00
N ILE A 75 -8.26 19.67 7.67
CA ILE A 75 -7.06 19.02 8.22
C ILE A 75 -7.42 17.94 9.24
N LYS A 76 -8.54 18.13 9.98
CA LYS A 76 -8.99 17.17 10.97
C LYS A 76 -9.39 15.85 10.32
N ASP A 77 -10.13 15.88 9.22
CA ASP A 77 -10.58 14.67 8.52
C ASP A 77 -9.38 13.89 7.95
N TYR A 78 -8.38 14.61 7.45
CA TYR A 78 -7.11 14.00 7.00
C TYR A 78 -6.39 13.28 8.15
N ILE A 79 -6.30 13.92 9.32
CA ILE A 79 -5.64 13.34 10.50
C ILE A 79 -6.44 12.13 11.03
N ASP A 80 -7.76 12.21 11.03
CA ASP A 80 -8.64 11.13 11.50
C ASP A 80 -8.48 9.88 10.62
N GLU A 81 -8.47 10.04 9.30
CA GLU A 81 -8.25 8.90 8.38
C GLU A 81 -6.81 8.37 8.46
N TRP A 82 -5.81 9.24 8.63
CA TRP A 82 -4.43 8.82 8.88
C TRP A 82 -4.31 7.95 10.14
N ASN A 83 -4.95 8.35 11.23
CA ASN A 83 -4.93 7.60 12.49
C ASN A 83 -5.63 6.25 12.34
N LYS A 84 -6.77 6.19 11.64
CA LYS A 84 -7.48 4.95 11.36
C LYS A 84 -6.61 3.95 10.59
N ILE A 85 -5.96 4.38 9.50
CA ILE A 85 -5.05 3.52 8.71
C ILE A 85 -3.86 3.07 9.57
N LYS A 86 -3.33 3.99 10.38
CA LYS A 86 -2.21 3.70 11.29
C LYS A 86 -2.61 2.63 12.32
N ASP A 87 -3.80 2.72 12.90
CA ASP A 87 -4.29 1.75 13.88
C ASP A 87 -4.49 0.37 13.24
N GLU A 88 -5.15 0.30 12.08
CA GLU A 88 -5.35 -0.94 11.31
C GLU A 88 -4.03 -1.67 11.03
N LEU A 89 -2.97 -0.94 10.71
CA LEU A 89 -1.65 -1.50 10.40
C LEU A 89 -0.77 -1.68 11.65
N SER A 90 -1.01 -0.93 12.73
CA SER A 90 -0.32 -1.13 14.01
C SER A 90 -0.77 -2.42 14.70
N GLU A 91 -2.00 -2.87 14.47
CA GLU A 91 -2.45 -4.21 14.86
C GLU A 91 -1.55 -5.31 14.28
N ILE A 92 -1.07 -5.15 13.03
CA ILE A 92 -0.17 -6.12 12.37
C ILE A 92 1.17 -6.20 13.11
N LEU A 93 1.69 -5.06 13.60
CA LEU A 93 2.96 -5.00 14.33
C LEU A 93 2.86 -5.57 15.75
N ASN A 94 1.67 -5.53 16.36
CA ASN A 94 1.43 -5.99 17.72
C ASN A 94 1.03 -7.48 17.82
N TYR A 95 1.00 -8.23 16.72
CA TYR A 95 0.64 -9.66 16.71
C TYR A 95 1.53 -10.56 17.57
N ASN A 96 2.67 -10.07 18.08
CA ASN A 96 3.52 -10.79 19.06
C ASN A 96 3.00 -10.74 20.52
N LYS A 97 1.77 -10.27 20.76
CA LYS A 97 1.16 -10.17 22.12
C LYS A 97 -0.05 -11.08 22.35
N LEU A 98 -0.37 -11.99 21.43
CA LEU A 98 -1.41 -13.02 21.61
C LEU A 98 -0.80 -14.40 21.85
#